data_AF-A0A2E4FCI3-F1
#
_entry.id   AF-A0A2E4FCI3-F1
#
_cell.length_a   1.000
_cell.length_b   1.000
_cell.length_c   1.000
_cell.angle_alpha   90.00
_cell.angle_beta   90.00
_cell.angle_gamma   90.00
#
_symmetry.space_group_name_H-M   'P 1'
#
loop_
_entity.id
_entity.type
_entity.pdbx_description
1 polymer ?
#
loop_
_entity_poly.entity_id
_entity_poly.type
_entity_poly.pdbx_seq_one_letter_code
_entity_poly.pdbx_strand_id
1 'polypeptide(L)'
;MGHSQADHRKTYWKIFVWLFVLTVLEVGVVYIPMGKGTLIAILCGMAVVKAAMVGLWYMHLNDETAGLKWTVAIPMALPGFYAAVLIADAAWRYLR
;
A
#
# COMPACT_ATOMS: atom_id res chain seq x y z
N MET A 1 14.90 -36.20 -3.68
CA MET A 1 13.49 -35.93 -4.04
C MET A 1 12.86 -35.13 -2.89
N GLY A 2 12.41 -33.87 -2.95
CA GLY A 2 12.47 -32.77 -3.90
C GLY A 2 12.26 -31.47 -3.06
N HIS A 3 13.18 -30.51 -3.15
CA HIS A 3 12.99 -29.15 -3.66
C HIS A 3 11.68 -28.41 -3.31
N SER A 4 11.83 -27.18 -2.78
CA SER A 4 10.89 -26.04 -2.86
C SER A 4 10.08 -25.61 -1.60
N GLN A 5 10.72 -25.45 -0.44
CA GLN A 5 10.23 -24.55 0.64
C GLN A 5 11.11 -23.30 0.81
N ALA A 6 12.27 -23.25 0.15
CA ALA A 6 13.22 -22.15 0.27
C ALA A 6 12.93 -20.97 -0.69
N ASP A 7 12.11 -21.17 -1.73
CA ASP A 7 11.90 -20.16 -2.77
C ASP A 7 10.85 -19.10 -2.38
N HIS A 8 9.78 -19.48 -1.67
CA HIS A 8 8.76 -18.53 -1.23
C HIS A 8 9.30 -17.45 -0.28
N ARG A 9 10.17 -17.84 0.66
CA ARG A 9 10.77 -16.91 1.63
C ARG A 9 11.59 -15.81 0.95
N LYS A 10 12.32 -16.14 -0.12
CA LYS A 10 13.13 -15.16 -0.88
C LYS A 10 12.24 -14.16 -1.61
N THR A 11 11.10 -14.60 -2.12
CA THR A 11 10.11 -13.73 -2.76
C THR A 11 9.52 -12.73 -1.76
N TYR A 12 9.06 -13.18 -0.59
CA TYR A 12 8.58 -12.29 0.49
C TYR A 12 9.61 -11.24 0.88
N TRP A 13 10.87 -11.64 1.02
CA TRP A 13 11.97 -10.74 1.34
C TRP A 13 12.21 -9.68 0.24
N LYS A 14 12.13 -10.07 -1.04
CA LYS A 14 12.25 -9.12 -2.17
C LYS A 14 11.16 -8.05 -2.14
N ILE A 15 9.90 -8.44 -1.89
CA ILE A 15 8.76 -7.52 -1.83
C ILE A 15 8.91 -6.58 -0.64
N PHE A 16 9.33 -7.10 0.52
CA PHE A 16 9.61 -6.30 1.71
C PHE A 16 10.65 -5.22 1.43
N VAL A 17 11.77 -5.57 0.78
CA VAL A 17 12.80 -4.60 0.39
C VAL A 17 12.25 -3.55 -0.57
N TRP A 18 11.41 -3.94 -1.53
CA TRP A 18 10.76 -3.00 -2.45
C TRP A 18 9.83 -2.01 -1.73
N LEU A 19 9.00 -2.50 -0.80
CA LEU A 19 8.11 -1.67 0.04
C LEU A 19 8.92 -0.73 0.95
N PHE A 20 10.03 -1.22 1.48
CA PHE A 20 10.94 -0.44 2.31
C PHE A 20 11.56 0.70 1.50
N VAL A 21 12.10 0.42 0.31
CA VAL A 21 12.65 1.45 -0.60
C VAL A 21 11.59 2.49 -0.97
N LEU A 22 10.37 2.05 -1.28
CA LEU A 22 9.26 2.96 -1.59
C LEU A 22 8.90 3.85 -0.39
N THR A 23 9.06 3.34 0.84
CA THR A 23 8.85 4.13 2.07
C THR A 23 9.96 5.12 2.34
N VAL A 24 11.21 4.74 2.09
CA VAL A 24 12.36 5.67 2.18
C VAL A 24 12.19 6.80 1.15
N LEU A 25 11.77 6.48 -0.08
CA LEU A 25 11.47 7.48 -1.10
C LEU A 25 10.34 8.42 -0.68
N GLU A 26 9.26 7.88 -0.12
CA GLU A 26 8.14 8.69 0.40
C GLU A 26 8.63 9.71 1.44
N VAL A 27 9.38 9.25 2.44
CA VAL A 27 9.95 10.11 3.48
C VAL A 27 10.89 11.16 2.87
N GLY A 28 11.70 10.78 1.88
CA GLY A 28 12.56 11.70 1.14
C GLY A 28 11.79 12.80 0.40
N VAL A 29 10.65 12.46 -0.21
CA VAL A 29 9.79 13.43 -0.92
C VAL A 29 9.19 14.46 0.04
N VAL A 30 8.89 14.09 1.30
CA VAL A 30 8.37 15.02 2.31
C VAL A 30 9.37 16.14 2.65
N TYR A 31 10.67 15.88 2.55
CA TYR A 31 11.71 16.90 2.80
C TYR A 31 11.88 17.89 1.64
N ILE A 32 11.29 17.62 0.47
CA ILE A 32 11.33 18.56 -0.65
C ILE A 32 10.24 19.62 -0.43
N PRO A 33 10.59 20.92 -0.39
CA PRO A 33 9.62 22.00 -0.18
C PRO A 33 8.73 22.16 -1.42
N MET A 34 7.67 21.36 -1.51
CA MET A 34 6.64 21.42 -2.54
C MET A 34 5.35 22.04 -2.00
N GLY A 35 4.48 22.52 -2.90
CA GLY A 35 3.14 22.97 -2.53
C GLY A 35 2.37 21.86 -1.81
N LYS A 36 1.72 22.18 -0.68
CA LYS A 36 1.05 21.21 0.20
C LYS A 36 0.09 20.27 -0.56
N GLY A 37 -0.65 20.79 -1.54
CA GLY A 37 -1.57 19.98 -2.35
C GLY A 37 -0.87 18.93 -3.22
N THR A 38 0.24 19.29 -3.86
CA THR A 38 1.05 18.37 -4.67
C THR A 38 1.71 17.30 -3.81
N LEU A 39 2.22 17.68 -2.64
CA LEU A 39 2.84 16.77 -1.69
C LEU A 39 1.82 15.72 -1.20
N ILE A 40 0.60 16.15 -0.82
CA ILE A 40 -0.49 15.26 -0.42
C ILE A 40 -0.85 14.29 -1.56
N ALA A 41 -0.99 14.77 -2.80
CA ALA A 41 -1.34 13.92 -3.94
C ALA A 41 -0.27 12.85 -4.20
N ILE A 42 1.02 13.20 -4.11
CA ILE A 42 2.13 12.26 -4.31
C ILE A 42 2.17 11.21 -3.19
N LEU A 43 2.02 11.62 -1.93
CA LEU A 43 1.98 10.71 -0.78
C LEU A 43 0.80 9.74 -0.88
N CYS A 44 -0.39 10.23 -1.22
CA CYS A 44 -1.57 9.39 -1.42
C CYS A 44 -1.35 8.40 -2.57
N GLY A 45 -0.76 8.84 -3.69
CA GLY A 45 -0.41 7.97 -4.80
C GLY A 45 0.57 6.86 -4.39
N MET A 46 1.63 7.19 -3.66
CA MET A 46 2.57 6.20 -3.14
C MET A 46 1.93 5.21 -2.16
N ALA A 47 1.01 5.67 -1.30
CA ALA A 47 0.27 4.82 -0.38
C ALA A 47 -0.60 3.79 -1.13
N VAL A 48 -1.29 4.21 -2.20
CA VAL A 48 -2.08 3.31 -3.05
C VAL A 48 -1.20 2.29 -3.75
N VAL A 49 -0.02 2.69 -4.26
CA VAL A 49 0.94 1.76 -4.88
C VAL A 49 1.43 0.72 -3.89
N LYS A 50 1.76 1.10 -2.64
CA LYS A 50 2.12 0.15 -1.58
C LYS A 50 0.98 -0.83 -1.32
N ALA A 51 -0.25 -0.34 -1.19
CA ALA A 51 -1.41 -1.20 -0.96
C ALA A 51 -1.63 -2.18 -2.12
N ALA A 52 -1.47 -1.73 -3.37
CA ALA A 52 -1.56 -2.59 -4.55
C ALA A 52 -0.44 -3.65 -4.58
N MET A 53 0.80 -3.27 -4.26
CA MET A 53 1.92 -4.21 -4.14
C MET A 53 1.67 -5.26 -3.06
N VAL A 54 1.14 -4.87 -1.89
CA VAL A 54 0.78 -5.81 -0.83
C VAL A 54 -0.35 -6.75 -1.30
N GLY A 55 -1.40 -6.22 -1.92
CA GLY A 55 -2.52 -7.03 -2.43
C GLY A 55 -2.13 -8.00 -3.55
N LEU A 56 -1.22 -7.61 -4.44
CA LEU A 56 -0.75 -8.47 -5.52
C LEU A 56 0.23 -9.55 -5.04
N TRP A 57 1.14 -9.20 -4.12
CA TRP A 57 2.26 -10.07 -3.76
C TRP A 57 2.10 -10.83 -2.43
N TYR A 58 1.46 -10.25 -1.41
CA TYR A 58 1.25 -10.96 -0.14
C TYR A 58 0.03 -11.89 -0.19
N MET A 59 -0.96 -11.61 -1.04
CA MET A 59 -2.19 -12.41 -1.08
C MET A 59 -2.16 -13.62 -2.01
N HIS A 60 -1.12 -13.86 -2.83
CA HIS A 60 -1.12 -14.97 -3.80
C HIS A 60 -2.48 -15.14 -4.51
N LEU A 61 -3.06 -14.03 -4.98
CA LEU A 61 -4.47 -13.95 -5.44
C LEU A 61 -4.81 -14.89 -6.60
N ASN A 62 -3.80 -15.58 -7.12
CA ASN A 62 -3.89 -16.51 -8.23
C ASN A 62 -3.88 -17.99 -7.80
N ASP A 63 -3.58 -18.32 -6.54
CA ASP A 63 -3.34 -19.71 -6.11
C ASP A 63 -4.36 -20.31 -5.13
N GLU A 64 -5.14 -19.52 -4.35
CA GLU A 64 -6.11 -20.12 -3.41
C GLU A 64 -7.46 -19.37 -3.26
N THR A 65 -8.44 -20.15 -2.81
CA THR A 65 -9.90 -19.94 -2.71
C THR A 65 -10.36 -18.50 -2.42
N ALA A 66 -11.29 -18.00 -3.24
CA ALA A 66 -11.84 -16.65 -3.21
C ALA A 66 -12.37 -16.15 -1.85
N GLY A 67 -12.69 -17.04 -0.89
CA GLY A 67 -13.14 -16.67 0.45
C GLY A 67 -12.06 -16.03 1.34
N LEU A 68 -10.83 -16.57 1.33
CA LEU A 68 -9.69 -16.01 2.10
C LEU A 68 -9.28 -14.63 1.61
N LYS A 69 -9.39 -14.42 0.30
CA LYS A 69 -9.19 -13.12 -0.36
C LYS A 69 -10.12 -12.04 0.20
N TRP A 70 -11.40 -12.33 0.44
CA TRP A 70 -12.32 -11.36 1.03
C TRP A 70 -11.98 -11.03 2.48
N THR A 71 -11.61 -12.03 3.30
CA THR A 71 -11.23 -11.81 4.70
C THR A 71 -10.01 -10.91 4.85
N VAL A 72 -9.06 -10.94 3.91
CA VAL A 72 -7.87 -10.07 3.96
C VAL A 72 -8.09 -8.76 3.21
N ALA A 73 -8.90 -8.74 2.14
CA ALA A 73 -9.21 -7.51 1.39
C ALA A 73 -10.04 -6.51 2.22
N ILE A 74 -10.98 -6.99 3.04
CA ILE A 74 -11.80 -6.13 3.91
C ILE A 74 -10.95 -5.28 4.88
N PRO A 75 -10.06 -5.85 5.71
CA PRO A 75 -9.20 -5.08 6.61
C PRO A 75 -8.16 -4.24 5.86
N MET A 76 -7.82 -4.58 4.61
CA MET A 76 -6.93 -3.75 3.78
C MET A 76 -7.65 -2.56 3.13
N ALA A 77 -8.93 -2.69 2.79
CA ALA A 77 -9.73 -1.64 2.16
C ALA A 77 -10.25 -0.61 3.18
N LEU A 78 -10.52 -1.03 4.42
CA LEU A 78 -10.99 -0.19 5.52
C LEU A 78 -10.11 1.06 5.77
N PRO A 79 -8.77 0.95 5.90
CA PRO A 79 -7.89 2.10 6.06
C PRO A 79 -7.93 3.04 4.86
N GLY A 80 -7.98 2.52 3.64
CA GLY A 80 -8.08 3.31 2.42
C GLY A 80 -9.40 4.09 2.35
N PHE A 81 -10.50 3.43 2.68
CA PHE A 81 -11.82 4.07 2.75
C PHE A 81 -11.86 5.14 3.85
N TYR A 82 -11.35 4.83 5.04
CA TYR A 82 -11.30 5.78 6.16
C TYR A 82 -10.43 7.01 5.84
N ALA A 83 -9.27 6.80 5.20
CA ALA A 83 -8.42 7.88 4.73
C ALA A 83 -9.14 8.77 3.70
N ALA A 84 -9.86 8.19 2.74
CA ALA A 84 -10.64 8.95 1.77
C ALA A 84 -11.73 9.79 2.43
N VAL A 85 -12.44 9.24 3.43
CA VAL A 85 -13.44 9.97 4.21
C VAL A 85 -12.81 11.13 4.98
N LEU A 86 -11.66 10.91 5.63
CA LEU A 86 -10.95 11.97 6.35
C LEU A 86 -10.45 13.09 5.43
N ILE A 87 -9.94 12.76 4.24
CA ILE A 87 -9.51 13.75 3.26
C ILE A 87 -10.72 14.56 2.76
N ALA A 88 -11.85 13.90 2.52
CA ALA A 88 -13.09 14.58 2.11
C ALA A 88 -13.60 15.54 3.20
N ASP A 89 -13.61 15.11 4.47
CA ASP A 89 -14.02 15.97 5.60
C ASP A 89 -13.04 17.14 5.81
N ALA A 90 -11.73 16.90 5.66
CA ALA A 90 -10.70 17.94 5.73
C ALA A 90 -10.86 18.96 4.59
N ALA A 91 -11.14 18.51 3.36
CA ALA A 91 -11.39 19.38 2.22
C ALA A 91 -12.67 20.21 2.40
N TRP A 92 -13.73 19.60 2.94
CA TRP A 92 -14.99 20.28 3.24
C TRP A 92 -14.83 21.37 4.31
N ARG A 93 -13.98 21.12 5.31
CA ARG A 93 -13.63 22.12 6.34
C ARG A 93 -12.75 23.24 5.83
N TYR A 94 -11.93 23.00 4.81
CA TYR A 94 -11.07 24.03 4.22
C TYR A 94 -11.86 25.00 3.32
N LEU A 95 -12.99 24.55 2.76
CA LEU A 95 -13.85 25.34 1.87
C LEU A 95 -14.94 26.14 2.59
N ARG A 96 -15.13 25.96 3.90
CA ARG A 96 -16.07 26.73 4.75
C ARG A 96 -15.32 27.67 5.69
#